data_AF-A0A0Q7W7A6-F1
#
_entry.id   AF-A0A0Q7W7A6-F1
#
_cell.length_a   1.000
_cell.length_b   1.000
_cell.length_c   1.000
_cell.angle_alpha   90.00
_cell.angle_beta   90.00
_cell.angle_gamma   90.00
#
_symmetry.space_group_name_H-M   'P 1'
#
loop_
_entity.id
_entity.type
_entity.pdbx_description
1 polymer ?
#
loop_
_entity_poly.entity_id
_entity_poly.type
_entity_poly.pdbx_seq_one_letter_code
_entity_poly.pdbx_strand_id
1 'polypeptide(L)'
;MLFGVAAAGGIVMALIRLGKKANPPHWIAMLHGFIAAAGVTLLAYVTIFSHVPDLAHIGLLALLLAAIGGVWMDLGRHQQGVLIPSAVMIGHALVAVAGVGLLLLAL
;
A
#
# COMPACT_ATOMS: atom_id res chain seq x y z
N MET A 1 11.88 -6.27 -1.94
CA MET A 1 11.38 -7.29 -0.99
C MET A 1 10.23 -6.80 -0.12
N LEU A 2 10.37 -5.69 0.61
CA LEU A 2 9.31 -5.17 1.50
C LEU A 2 7.96 -4.97 0.82
N PHE A 3 7.94 -4.35 -0.38
CA PHE A 3 6.70 -4.19 -1.16
C PHE A 3 6.05 -5.53 -1.54
N GLY A 4 6.83 -6.58 -1.79
CA GLY A 4 6.30 -7.91 -2.08
C GLY A 4 5.61 -8.54 -0.87
N VAL A 5 6.21 -8.42 0.32
CA VAL A 5 5.60 -8.89 1.58
C VAL A 5 4.35 -8.09 1.92
N ALA A 6 4.41 -6.76 1.76
CA ALA A 6 3.24 -5.90 1.92
C ALA A 6 2.12 -6.28 0.94
N ALA A 7 2.44 -6.51 -0.34
CA ALA A 7 1.46 -6.92 -1.34
C ALA A 7 0.79 -8.26 -0.98
N ALA A 8 1.55 -9.24 -0.49
CA ALA A 8 0.98 -10.49 0.00
C ALA A 8 -0.03 -10.27 1.15
N GLY A 9 0.32 -9.42 2.13
CA GLY A 9 -0.60 -9.01 3.19
C GLY A 9 -1.85 -8.32 2.65
N GLY A 10 -1.69 -7.43 1.65
CA GLY A 10 -2.78 -6.73 0.98
C GLY A 10 -3.74 -7.69 0.26
N ILE A 11 -3.21 -8.70 -0.43
CA ILE A 11 -4.01 -9.74 -1.10
C ILE A 11 -4.83 -10.53 -0.07
N VAL A 12 -4.21 -10.97 1.03
CA VAL A 12 -4.93 -11.69 2.09
C VAL A 12 -6.09 -10.85 2.63
N MET A 13 -5.85 -9.56 2.92
CA MET A 13 -6.91 -8.67 3.41
C MET A 13 -8.02 -8.44 2.37
N ALA A 14 -7.67 -8.27 1.10
CA ALA A 14 -8.63 -8.11 0.01
C ALA A 14 -9.52 -9.36 -0.14
N LEU A 15 -8.92 -10.57 -0.07
CA LEU A 15 -9.66 -11.83 -0.11
C LEU A 15 -10.64 -11.97 1.05
N ILE A 16 -10.23 -11.59 2.28
CA ILE A 16 -11.14 -11.58 3.44
C ILE A 16 -12.29 -10.60 3.20
N ARG A 17 -11.98 -9.38 2.75
CA ARG A 17 -12.97 -8.33 2.56
C ARG A 17 -13.99 -8.67 1.49
N LEU A 18 -13.56 -9.27 0.38
CA LEU A 18 -14.43 -9.66 -0.73
C LEU A 18 -15.18 -10.97 -0.44
N GLY A 19 -14.52 -11.94 0.17
CA GLY A 19 -15.10 -13.26 0.45
C GLY A 19 -16.06 -13.28 1.64
N LYS A 20 -15.74 -12.57 2.73
CA LYS A 20 -16.53 -12.60 3.97
C LYS A 20 -17.36 -11.33 4.22
N LYS A 21 -17.26 -10.33 3.33
CA LYS A 21 -17.85 -8.99 3.52
C LYS A 21 -17.54 -8.39 4.91
N ALA A 22 -16.38 -8.72 5.46
CA ALA A 22 -15.92 -8.30 6.78
C ALA A 22 -14.59 -7.55 6.67
N ASN A 23 -14.28 -6.72 7.66
CA ASN A 23 -12.95 -6.11 7.74
C ASN A 23 -11.89 -7.17 8.11
N PRO A 24 -10.64 -7.04 7.61
CA PRO A 24 -9.56 -7.95 7.96
C PRO A 24 -9.18 -7.86 9.44
N PRO A 25 -8.57 -8.89 10.05
CA PRO A 25 -8.05 -8.80 11.41
C PRO A 25 -7.08 -7.62 11.58
N HIS A 26 -7.23 -6.87 12.67
CA HIS A 26 -6.48 -5.62 12.92
C HIS A 26 -4.95 -5.81 12.86
N TRP A 27 -4.44 -6.91 13.42
CA TRP A 27 -3.00 -7.18 13.42
C TRP A 27 -2.42 -7.37 12.00
N ILE A 28 -3.22 -7.90 11.05
CA ILE A 28 -2.78 -8.05 9.64
C ILE A 28 -2.73 -6.68 8.97
N ALA A 29 -3.72 -5.83 9.21
CA ALA A 29 -3.74 -4.46 8.69
C ALA A 29 -2.56 -3.64 9.22
N MET A 30 -2.25 -3.73 10.51
CA MET A 30 -1.10 -3.09 11.13
C MET A 30 0.23 -3.62 10.60
N LEU A 31 0.39 -4.95 10.46
CA LEU A 31 1.61 -5.54 9.92
C LEU A 31 1.84 -5.13 8.46
N HIS A 32 0.79 -5.19 7.63
CA HIS A 32 0.84 -4.73 6.25
C HIS A 32 1.24 -3.25 6.16
N GLY A 33 0.56 -2.38 6.92
CA GLY A 33 0.84 -0.94 6.95
C GLY A 33 2.26 -0.64 7.40
N PHE A 34 2.76 -1.33 8.42
CA PHE A 34 4.13 -1.18 8.93
C PHE A 34 5.18 -1.55 7.87
N ILE A 35 5.03 -2.71 7.22
CA ILE A 35 5.96 -3.18 6.18
C ILE A 35 5.91 -2.28 4.95
N ALA A 36 4.71 -1.85 4.55
CA ALA A 36 4.52 -0.92 3.44
C ALA A 36 5.19 0.43 3.74
N ALA A 37 4.95 0.99 4.92
CA ALA A 37 5.55 2.25 5.37
C ALA A 37 7.08 2.16 5.40
N ALA A 38 7.65 1.08 5.95
CA ALA A 38 9.09 0.86 5.95
C ALA A 38 9.67 0.83 4.51
N GLY A 39 8.97 0.18 3.58
CA GLY A 39 9.35 0.17 2.17
C GLY A 39 9.33 1.56 1.53
N VAL A 40 8.26 2.33 1.76
CA VAL A 40 8.12 3.70 1.26
C VAL A 40 9.18 4.63 1.87
N THR A 41 9.46 4.52 3.17
CA THR A 41 10.49 5.32 3.84
C THR A 41 11.88 5.06 3.28
N LEU A 42 12.25 3.80 3.06
CA LEU A 42 13.53 3.46 2.46
C LEU A 42 13.64 3.92 1.00
N LEU A 43 12.56 3.79 0.23
CA LEU A 43 12.51 4.31 -1.14
C LEU A 43 12.67 5.83 -1.16
N ALA A 44 11.95 6.55 -0.31
CA ALA A 44 12.05 8.00 -0.17
C ALA A 44 13.48 8.44 0.18
N TYR A 45 14.12 7.74 1.13
CA TYR A 45 15.52 7.98 1.46
C TYR A 45 16.42 7.87 0.23
N VAL A 46 16.31 6.78 -0.54
CA VAL A 46 17.14 6.58 -1.74
C VAL A 46 16.85 7.64 -2.80
N THR A 47 15.59 8.03 -3.03
CA THR A 47 15.25 9.07 -4.01
C THR A 47 15.79 10.45 -3.63
N ILE A 48 15.96 10.75 -2.33
CA ILE A 48 16.47 12.04 -1.86
C ILE A 48 18.00 12.09 -1.89
N PHE A 49 18.66 11.00 -1.51
CA PHE A 49 20.09 10.99 -1.25
C PHE A 49 20.94 10.34 -2.35
N SER A 50 20.31 9.72 -3.35
CA SER A 50 21.01 9.06 -4.47
C SER A 50 20.47 9.53 -5.81
N HIS A 51 21.29 9.41 -6.86
CA HIS A 51 20.82 9.59 -8.22
C HIS A 51 19.99 8.38 -8.64
N VAL A 52 18.71 8.60 -8.95
CA VAL A 52 17.78 7.59 -9.45
C VAL A 52 17.02 8.13 -10.65
N PRO A 53 16.51 7.26 -11.55
CA PRO A 53 15.71 7.71 -12.69
C PRO A 53 14.44 8.46 -12.27
N ASP A 54 13.96 9.39 -13.10
CA ASP A 54 12.71 10.14 -12.87
C ASP A 54 11.51 9.21 -12.63
N LEU A 55 11.50 8.06 -13.30
CA LEU A 55 10.46 7.05 -13.15
C LEU A 55 10.34 6.52 -11.70
N ALA A 56 11.46 6.48 -10.96
CA ALA A 56 11.46 6.09 -9.55
C ALA A 56 10.75 7.12 -8.66
N HIS A 57 10.87 8.41 -8.98
CA HIS A 57 10.17 9.50 -8.28
C HIS A 57 8.66 9.41 -8.51
N ILE A 58 8.24 9.11 -9.75
CA ILE A 58 6.82 8.91 -10.08
C ILE A 58 6.28 7.67 -9.36
N GLY A 59 7.05 6.59 -9.30
CA GLY A 59 6.72 5.39 -8.53
C GLY A 59 6.55 5.67 -7.04
N LEU A 60 7.46 6.46 -6.44
CA LEU A 60 7.35 6.91 -5.06
C LEU A 60 6.08 7.75 -4.83
N LEU A 61 5.77 8.70 -5.72
CA LEU A 61 4.57 9.53 -5.63
C LEU A 61 3.30 8.65 -5.62
N ALA A 62 3.22 7.68 -6.53
CA ALA A 62 2.10 6.74 -6.58
C ALA A 62 2.00 5.92 -5.29
N LEU A 63 3.10 5.43 -4.75
CA LEU A 63 3.11 4.69 -3.48
C LEU A 63 2.71 5.54 -2.28
N LEU A 64 3.08 6.83 -2.26
CA LEU A 64 2.63 7.77 -1.23
C LEU A 64 1.12 7.99 -1.31
N LEU A 65 0.56 8.16 -2.52
CA LEU A 65 -0.89 8.26 -2.72
C LEU A 65 -1.61 6.98 -2.28
N ALA A 66 -1.06 5.80 -2.60
CA ALA A 66 -1.57 4.53 -2.11
C ALA A 66 -1.51 4.48 -0.58
N ALA A 67 -0.40 4.86 0.05
CA ALA A 67 -0.24 4.86 1.50
C ALA A 67 -1.29 5.75 2.19
N ILE A 68 -1.57 6.94 1.65
CA ILE A 68 -2.65 7.82 2.15
C ILE A 68 -4.01 7.10 2.08
N GLY A 69 -4.31 6.45 0.96
CA GLY A 69 -5.52 5.63 0.83
C GLY A 69 -5.59 4.49 1.85
N GLY A 70 -4.46 3.82 2.11
CA GLY A 70 -4.35 2.77 3.12
C GLY A 70 -4.61 3.27 4.54
N VAL A 71 -3.98 4.39 4.91
CA VAL A 71 -4.17 5.06 6.21
C VAL A 71 -5.63 5.48 6.39
N TRP A 72 -6.25 6.05 5.36
CA TRP A 72 -7.65 6.43 5.41
C TRP A 72 -8.59 5.23 5.59
N MET A 73 -8.33 4.11 4.89
CA MET A 73 -9.12 2.89 5.04
C MET A 73 -8.97 2.28 6.44
N ASP A 74 -7.77 2.32 7.02
CA ASP A 74 -7.55 1.75 8.34
C ASP A 74 -8.09 2.68 9.45
N LEU A 75 -7.55 3.88 9.58
CA LEU A 75 -7.92 4.81 10.67
C LEU A 75 -9.32 5.39 10.50
N GLY A 76 -9.70 5.71 9.27
CA GLY A 76 -10.96 6.40 8.96
C GLY A 76 -12.14 5.45 8.76
N ARG A 77 -11.94 4.13 8.69
CA ARG A 77 -13.02 3.14 8.54
C ARG A 77 -12.83 1.92 9.42
N HIS A 78 -11.77 1.16 9.20
CA HIS A 78 -11.56 -0.14 9.85
C HIS A 78 -11.56 -0.03 11.37
N GLN A 79 -10.79 0.90 11.94
CA GLN A 79 -10.71 1.13 13.38
C GLN A 79 -12.01 1.70 13.96
N GLN A 80 -12.84 2.33 13.12
CA GLN A 80 -14.16 2.81 13.49
C GLN A 80 -15.24 1.72 13.41
N GLY A 81 -14.87 0.47 13.09
CA GLY A 81 -15.81 -0.63 12.87
C GLY A 81 -16.64 -0.49 11.59
N VAL A 82 -16.31 0.49 10.73
CA VAL A 82 -16.99 0.72 9.46
C VAL A 82 -16.40 -0.18 8.39
N LEU A 83 -17.26 -0.84 7.63
CA LEU A 83 -16.82 -1.71 6.54
C LEU A 83 -16.09 -0.91 5.46
N ILE A 84 -14.90 -1.35 5.08
CA ILE A 84 -14.08 -0.68 4.07
C ILE A 84 -14.82 -0.70 2.71
N PRO A 85 -14.99 0.45 2.01
CA PRO A 85 -15.58 0.48 0.67
C PRO A 85 -14.71 -0.27 -0.34
N SER A 86 -15.31 -1.19 -1.11
CA SER A 86 -14.60 -2.00 -2.10
C SER A 86 -13.95 -1.14 -3.20
N ALA A 87 -14.62 -0.08 -3.64
CA ALA A 87 -14.08 0.83 -4.65
C ALA A 87 -12.76 1.50 -4.20
N VAL A 88 -12.69 1.94 -2.94
CA VAL A 88 -11.47 2.57 -2.40
C VAL A 88 -10.36 1.54 -2.22
N MET A 89 -10.68 0.33 -1.74
CA MET A 89 -9.72 -0.78 -1.65
C MET A 89 -9.12 -1.13 -3.01
N ILE A 90 -9.95 -1.25 -4.05
CA ILE A 90 -9.49 -1.52 -5.42
C ILE A 90 -8.62 -0.36 -5.93
N GLY A 91 -9.06 0.88 -5.75
CA GLY A 91 -8.29 2.07 -6.14
C GLY A 91 -6.91 2.10 -5.48
N HIS A 92 -6.85 1.89 -4.16
CA HIS A 92 -5.60 1.78 -3.41
C HIS A 92 -4.70 0.68 -3.98
N ALA A 93 -5.24 -0.52 -4.23
CA ALA A 93 -4.48 -1.64 -4.78
C ALA A 93 -3.92 -1.34 -6.18
N LEU A 94 -4.73 -0.75 -7.06
CA LEU A 94 -4.31 -0.38 -8.42
C LEU A 94 -3.19 0.67 -8.40
N VAL A 95 -3.32 1.71 -7.56
CA VAL A 95 -2.28 2.74 -7.41
C VAL A 95 -1.01 2.14 -6.83
N ALA A 96 -1.10 1.24 -5.85
CA ALA A 96 0.06 0.55 -5.28
C ALA A 96 0.77 -0.32 -6.32
N VAL A 97 0.02 -1.12 -7.09
CA VAL A 97 0.56 -1.97 -8.17
C VAL A 97 1.22 -1.12 -9.26
N ALA A 98 0.59 -0.01 -9.67
CA ALA A 98 1.18 0.91 -10.62
C ALA A 98 2.49 1.51 -10.10
N GLY A 99 2.51 1.95 -8.83
CA GLY A 99 3.71 2.48 -8.19
C GLY A 99 4.86 1.47 -8.15
N VAL A 100 4.60 0.23 -7.74
CA VAL A 100 5.61 -0.85 -7.78
C VAL A 100 6.03 -1.16 -9.22
N GLY A 101 5.10 -1.20 -10.17
CA GLY A 101 5.40 -1.42 -11.59
C GLY A 101 6.34 -0.37 -12.16
N LEU A 102 6.13 0.91 -11.84
CA LEU A 102 7.03 2.00 -12.22
C LEU A 102 8.42 1.85 -11.62
N LEU A 103 8.51 1.41 -10.35
CA LEU A 103 9.81 1.13 -9.73
C LEU A 103 10.53 -0.03 -10.43
N LEU A 104 9.81 -1.09 -10.80
CA LEU A 104 10.40 -2.23 -11.52
C LEU A 104 10.92 -1.84 -12.91
N LEU A 105 10.25 -0.88 -13.57
CA LEU A 105 10.71 -0.32 -14.86
C LEU A 105 11.86 0.68 -14.71
N ALA A 106 12.12 1.17 -13.50
CA ALA A 106 13.19 2.10 -13.19
C ALA A 106 14.50 1.41 -12.78
N LEU A 107 14.48 0.07 -12.60
CA LEU A 107 15.64 -0.77 -12.29
C LEU A 107 16.35 -1.20 -13.57
#